data_AF-A0A256WGP8-F1
#
_entry.id   AF-A0A256WGP8-F1
#
_cell.length_a   1.000
_cell.length_b   1.000
_cell.length_c   1.000
_cell.angle_alpha   90.00
_cell.angle_beta   90.00
_cell.angle_gamma   90.00
#
_symmetry.space_group_name_H-M   'P 1'
#
loop_
_entity.id
_entity.type
_entity.pdbx_description
1 polymer ?
#
loop_
_entity_poly.entity_id
_entity_poly.type
_entity_poly.pdbx_seq_one_letter_code
_entity_poly.pdbx_strand_id
1 'polypeptide(L)'
;YKEGVLFRTFSNEEYYGEGQCLEVYWANDEDLVENFTFELYVLLPQGSDMAYQLVDTYNFQDEVGVTTGADGVVDFVLGNCSLVDADFTYPAWVNLPADPFTMTLTDAGNMSNGVSATHGTYIDILLAGIPTGYDIFDGTFGSFCGDKNQNIAYQTYNVKIASSLYPLPAGITQITPTQLEQINYMFNNLHLYPGYEAIDLDDFNSIPEPLWVDVQNAIWYIVGDITSPAPAIATDATANGAGYTPLPGGWATVIFYDVDTYDVQIQLMPLDP
;
A
#
# COMPACT_ATOMS: atom_id res chain seq x y z
N TYR A 1 -1.30 -18.82 -19.67
CA TYR A 1 -1.04 -18.39 -21.06
C TYR A 1 0.13 -19.15 -21.62
N LYS A 2 0.14 -19.35 -22.94
CA LYS A 2 1.23 -19.95 -23.71
C LYS A 2 1.51 -19.02 -24.87
N GLU A 3 2.74 -18.51 -24.98
CA GLU A 3 3.13 -17.49 -25.98
C GLU A 3 2.16 -16.28 -25.99
N GLY A 4 1.77 -15.80 -24.81
CA GLY A 4 0.84 -14.68 -24.64
C GLY A 4 -0.63 -14.98 -24.91
N VAL A 5 -0.99 -16.22 -25.27
CA VAL A 5 -2.39 -16.62 -25.52
C VAL A 5 -2.95 -17.40 -24.33
N LEU A 6 -4.14 -17.01 -23.85
CA LEU A 6 -4.84 -17.76 -22.80
C LEU A 6 -5.23 -19.14 -23.36
N PHE A 7 -4.62 -20.20 -22.82
CA PHE A 7 -4.89 -21.56 -23.28
C PHE A 7 -5.77 -22.36 -22.30
N ARG A 8 -5.75 -22.02 -21.01
CA ARG A 8 -6.46 -22.76 -19.96
C ARG A 8 -6.61 -21.91 -18.68
N THR A 9 -7.66 -22.22 -17.92
CA THR A 9 -7.95 -21.67 -16.60
C THR A 9 -8.15 -22.83 -15.63
N PHE A 10 -7.63 -22.67 -14.43
CA PHE A 10 -7.73 -23.62 -13.32
C PHE A 10 -8.45 -22.92 -12.17
N SER A 11 -9.32 -23.64 -11.46
CA SER A 11 -10.08 -23.06 -10.34
C SER A 11 -10.32 -24.13 -9.29
N ASN A 12 -10.22 -23.71 -8.03
CA ASN A 12 -10.58 -24.45 -6.83
C ASN A 12 -11.87 -23.91 -6.18
N GLU A 13 -12.68 -23.13 -6.91
CA GLU A 13 -13.90 -22.48 -6.40
C GLU A 13 -14.88 -23.45 -5.69
N GLU A 14 -14.89 -24.72 -6.07
CA GLU A 14 -15.75 -25.74 -5.44
C GLU A 14 -15.38 -26.03 -3.97
N TYR A 15 -14.13 -25.77 -3.57
CA TYR A 15 -13.63 -26.08 -2.23
C TYR A 15 -12.82 -24.93 -1.60
N TYR A 16 -12.71 -23.78 -2.27
CA TYR A 16 -12.01 -22.57 -1.83
C TYR A 16 -10.58 -22.82 -1.31
N GLY A 17 -9.89 -23.83 -1.87
CA GLY A 17 -8.53 -24.19 -1.45
C GLY A 17 -8.45 -24.98 -0.15
N GLU A 18 -9.57 -25.37 0.47
CA GLU A 18 -9.57 -26.17 1.68
C GLU A 18 -9.35 -27.66 1.39
N GLY A 19 -8.35 -28.26 2.08
CA GLY A 19 -8.16 -29.71 2.15
C GLY A 19 -7.44 -30.37 0.96
N GLN A 20 -7.14 -29.63 -0.12
CA GLN A 20 -6.35 -30.12 -1.25
C GLN A 20 -5.71 -28.96 -2.04
N CYS A 21 -4.58 -29.21 -2.68
CA CYS A 21 -3.91 -28.24 -3.55
C CYS A 21 -4.63 -28.13 -4.91
N LEU A 22 -4.55 -26.95 -5.54
CA LEU A 22 -4.98 -26.78 -6.92
C LEU A 22 -3.93 -27.38 -7.87
N GLU A 23 -4.31 -28.43 -8.59
CA GLU A 23 -3.44 -29.04 -9.60
C GLU A 23 -3.44 -28.22 -10.90
N VAL A 24 -2.27 -27.71 -11.28
CA VAL A 24 -2.06 -26.94 -12.51
C VAL A 24 -1.15 -27.72 -13.44
N TYR A 25 -1.56 -27.90 -14.70
CA TYR A 25 -0.78 -28.62 -15.70
C TYR A 25 -0.73 -27.87 -17.04
N TRP A 26 0.35 -28.03 -17.79
CA TRP A 26 0.50 -27.41 -19.10
C TRP A 26 1.09 -28.40 -20.09
N ALA A 27 0.68 -28.27 -21.35
CA ALA A 27 1.20 -29.10 -22.43
C ALA A 27 2.50 -28.45 -22.95
N ASN A 28 3.61 -29.10 -22.64
CA ASN A 28 4.93 -28.76 -23.16
C ASN A 28 5.19 -29.51 -24.47
N ASP A 29 5.70 -28.80 -25.48
CA ASP A 29 6.22 -29.41 -26.71
C ASP A 29 7.75 -29.54 -26.61
N GLU A 30 8.27 -30.77 -26.46
CA GLU A 30 9.71 -31.01 -26.25
C GLU A 30 10.60 -30.54 -27.43
N ASP A 31 10.01 -30.27 -28.60
CA ASP A 31 10.73 -29.79 -29.78
C ASP A 31 10.81 -28.25 -29.85
N LEU A 32 10.14 -27.51 -28.95
CA LEU A 32 10.05 -26.05 -28.96
C LEU A 32 10.44 -25.46 -27.60
N VAL A 33 11.07 -24.29 -27.62
CA VAL A 33 11.22 -23.46 -26.41
C VAL A 33 9.98 -22.60 -26.27
N GLU A 34 9.23 -22.81 -25.20
CA GLU A 34 7.93 -22.18 -25.00
C GLU A 34 7.88 -21.35 -23.72
N ASN A 35 7.29 -20.16 -23.82
CA ASN A 35 7.08 -19.24 -22.71
C ASN A 35 5.66 -19.41 -22.15
N PHE A 36 5.60 -19.63 -20.85
CA PHE A 36 4.37 -19.73 -20.09
C PHE A 36 4.24 -18.55 -19.14
N THR A 37 3.00 -18.08 -19.04
CA THR A 37 2.61 -17.07 -18.05
C THR A 37 1.44 -17.62 -17.25
N PHE A 38 1.60 -17.75 -15.93
CA PHE A 38 0.51 -18.07 -15.01
C PHE A 38 0.09 -16.80 -14.27
N GLU A 39 -1.20 -16.54 -14.25
CA GLU A 39 -1.78 -15.44 -13.47
C GLU A 39 -2.47 -16.05 -12.25
N LEU A 40 -2.05 -15.63 -11.05
CA LEU A 40 -2.65 -16.04 -9.78
C LEU A 40 -3.79 -15.09 -9.44
N TYR A 41 -5.02 -15.61 -9.42
CA TYR A 41 -6.18 -14.88 -8.93
C TYR A 41 -6.67 -15.44 -7.60
N VAL A 42 -6.93 -14.57 -6.63
CA VAL A 42 -7.44 -14.94 -5.30
C VAL A 42 -8.78 -14.24 -5.07
N LEU A 43 -9.75 -14.95 -4.49
CA LEU A 43 -11.06 -14.39 -4.14
C LEU A 43 -10.90 -13.50 -2.89
N LEU A 44 -10.95 -12.18 -3.08
CA LEU A 44 -10.70 -11.18 -2.05
C LEU A 44 -11.86 -10.17 -1.97
N PRO A 45 -12.01 -9.45 -0.85
CA PRO A 45 -13.02 -8.39 -0.72
C PRO A 45 -12.86 -7.29 -1.78
N GLN A 46 -13.96 -6.90 -2.41
CA GLN A 46 -14.06 -5.75 -3.31
C GLN A 46 -15.37 -5.00 -3.05
N GLY A 47 -15.29 -3.87 -2.36
CA GLY A 47 -16.47 -3.20 -1.81
C GLY A 47 -17.20 -4.14 -0.84
N SER A 48 -18.52 -4.24 -0.96
CA SER A 48 -19.33 -5.15 -0.11
C SER A 48 -19.33 -6.61 -0.55
N ASP A 49 -18.71 -6.92 -1.69
CA ASP A 49 -18.74 -8.25 -2.31
C ASP A 49 -17.34 -8.89 -2.30
N MET A 50 -17.24 -10.13 -2.77
CA MET A 50 -15.98 -10.81 -3.03
C MET A 50 -15.74 -10.89 -4.54
N ALA A 51 -14.50 -10.68 -4.97
CA ALA A 51 -14.11 -10.79 -6.37
C ALA A 51 -12.70 -11.36 -6.53
N TYR A 52 -12.46 -12.05 -7.63
CA TYR A 52 -11.14 -12.57 -7.95
C TYR A 52 -10.20 -11.43 -8.37
N GLN A 53 -9.13 -11.22 -7.61
CA GLN A 53 -8.12 -10.20 -7.85
C GLN A 53 -6.83 -10.85 -8.32
N LEU A 54 -6.19 -10.24 -9.32
CA LEU A 54 -4.86 -10.66 -9.77
C LEU A 54 -3.83 -10.29 -8.70
N VAL A 55 -3.19 -11.30 -8.12
CA VAL A 55 -2.17 -11.13 -7.07
C VAL A 55 -0.77 -11.14 -7.66
N ASP A 56 -0.49 -12.06 -8.58
CA ASP A 56 0.83 -12.17 -9.21
C ASP A 56 0.77 -12.81 -10.60
N THR A 57 1.85 -12.68 -11.34
CA THR A 57 2.06 -13.24 -12.66
C THR A 57 3.42 -13.93 -12.73
N TYR A 58 3.41 -15.26 -12.75
CA TYR A 58 4.61 -16.07 -12.93
C TYR A 58 4.93 -16.23 -14.41
N ASN A 59 6.14 -15.86 -14.81
CA ASN A 59 6.64 -16.07 -16.17
C ASN A 59 7.81 -17.06 -16.13
N PHE A 60 7.72 -18.11 -16.93
CA PHE A 60 8.73 -19.17 -16.96
C PHE A 60 8.79 -19.84 -18.33
N GLN A 61 9.88 -20.58 -18.56
CA GLN A 61 10.05 -21.44 -19.72
C GLN A 61 9.79 -22.90 -19.36
N ASP A 62 9.28 -23.64 -20.33
CA ASP A 62 8.98 -25.07 -20.33
C ASP A 62 9.67 -25.95 -19.27
N GLU A 63 11.00 -26.00 -19.24
CA GLU A 63 11.80 -26.93 -18.44
C GLU A 63 12.00 -26.49 -16.99
N VAL A 64 11.69 -25.23 -16.67
CA VAL A 64 11.98 -24.64 -15.35
C VAL A 64 10.76 -24.65 -14.45
N GLY A 65 9.58 -24.37 -15.00
CA GLY A 65 8.36 -24.17 -14.20
C GLY A 65 8.42 -22.91 -13.32
N VAL A 66 7.42 -22.74 -12.45
CA VAL A 66 7.44 -21.72 -11.39
C VAL A 66 8.38 -22.18 -10.27
N THR A 67 9.06 -21.25 -9.61
CA THR A 67 9.82 -21.55 -8.39
C THR A 67 8.91 -22.24 -7.36
N THR A 68 9.37 -23.36 -6.82
CA THR A 68 8.65 -24.16 -5.83
C THR A 68 9.54 -24.46 -4.64
N GLY A 69 8.91 -24.75 -3.51
CA GLY A 69 9.56 -25.24 -2.31
C GLY A 69 10.16 -26.64 -2.50
N ALA A 70 10.71 -27.19 -1.41
CA ALA A 70 11.33 -28.51 -1.41
C ALA A 70 10.34 -29.66 -1.69
N ASP A 71 9.05 -29.41 -1.58
CA ASP A 71 7.97 -30.35 -1.84
C ASP A 71 7.42 -30.28 -3.28
N GLY A 72 7.91 -29.33 -4.09
CA GLY A 72 7.48 -29.15 -5.48
C GLY A 72 6.08 -28.55 -5.62
N VAL A 73 5.52 -27.99 -4.53
CA VAL A 73 4.27 -27.23 -4.54
C VAL A 73 4.62 -25.74 -4.55
N VAL A 74 3.75 -24.91 -5.15
CA VAL A 74 3.84 -23.46 -5.00
C VAL A 74 3.00 -23.08 -3.79
N ASP A 75 3.66 -22.74 -2.68
CA ASP A 75 3.01 -22.20 -1.50
C ASP A 75 3.08 -20.68 -1.50
N PHE A 76 1.95 -20.02 -1.28
CA PHE A 76 1.92 -18.58 -1.15
C PHE A 76 1.03 -18.12 -0.01
N VAL A 77 1.37 -16.96 0.55
CA VAL A 77 0.60 -16.30 1.59
C VAL A 77 0.37 -14.84 1.20
N LEU A 78 -0.86 -14.37 1.41
CA LEU A 78 -1.20 -12.95 1.35
C LEU A 78 -1.15 -12.40 2.77
N GLY A 79 -0.36 -11.34 2.97
CA GLY A 79 -0.06 -10.81 4.29
C GLY A 79 1.01 -11.63 5.03
N ASN A 80 0.97 -11.62 6.36
CA ASN A 80 2.00 -12.21 7.22
C ASN A 80 1.52 -13.42 8.03
N CYS A 81 0.33 -13.95 7.76
CA CYS A 81 -0.23 -15.05 8.55
C CYS A 81 0.33 -16.42 8.09
N SER A 82 1.65 -16.59 8.16
CA SER A 82 2.30 -17.88 7.92
C SER A 82 3.08 -18.37 9.14
N LEU A 83 2.83 -19.61 9.55
CA LEU A 83 3.60 -20.31 10.58
C LEU A 83 4.88 -20.96 10.02
N VAL A 84 4.97 -21.07 8.69
CA VAL A 84 6.08 -21.69 7.95
C VAL A 84 6.49 -20.77 6.80
N ASP A 85 7.73 -20.88 6.33
CA ASP A 85 8.15 -20.12 5.15
C ASP A 85 7.30 -20.55 3.94
N ALA A 86 6.72 -19.59 3.23
CA ALA A 86 6.04 -19.79 1.95
C ALA A 86 6.98 -19.47 0.80
N ASP A 87 6.76 -20.06 -0.37
CA ASP A 87 7.57 -19.76 -1.56
C ASP A 87 7.39 -18.32 -2.03
N PHE A 88 6.16 -17.81 -1.91
CA PHE A 88 5.81 -16.44 -2.20
C PHE A 88 5.07 -15.80 -1.02
N THR A 89 5.56 -14.64 -0.59
CA THR A 89 4.86 -13.81 0.41
C THR A 89 4.44 -12.52 -0.27
N TYR A 90 3.13 -12.28 -0.31
CA TYR A 90 2.54 -11.07 -0.88
C TYR A 90 2.12 -10.11 0.23
N PRO A 91 2.08 -8.79 -0.05
CA PRO A 91 1.52 -7.82 0.88
C PRO A 91 0.07 -8.17 1.27
N ALA A 92 -0.38 -7.64 2.41
CA ALA A 92 -1.77 -7.77 2.83
C ALA A 92 -2.71 -7.14 1.80
N TRP A 93 -3.88 -7.76 1.61
CA TRP A 93 -4.91 -7.18 0.74
C TRP A 93 -5.58 -5.99 1.43
N VAL A 94 -5.61 -4.86 0.74
CA VAL A 94 -6.35 -3.66 1.11
C VAL A 94 -7.46 -3.43 0.08
N ASN A 95 -8.71 -3.44 0.55
CA ASN A 95 -9.92 -3.24 -0.23
C ASN A 95 -10.20 -1.74 -0.41
N LEU A 96 -9.75 -1.20 -1.55
CA LEU A 96 -9.88 0.23 -1.89
C LEU A 96 -10.85 0.47 -3.07
N PRO A 97 -11.59 1.59 -3.08
CA PRO A 97 -12.46 1.94 -4.20
C PRO A 97 -11.65 2.26 -5.46
N ALA A 98 -12.05 1.66 -6.58
CA ALA A 98 -11.46 1.95 -7.90
C ALA A 98 -12.02 3.24 -8.53
N ASP A 99 -13.27 3.58 -8.20
CA ASP A 99 -13.95 4.77 -8.69
C ASP A 99 -13.57 6.01 -7.87
N PRO A 100 -13.50 7.20 -8.50
CA PRO A 100 -13.19 8.43 -7.77
C PRO A 100 -14.25 8.80 -6.72
N PHE A 101 -13.80 9.48 -5.68
CA PHE A 101 -14.64 10.05 -4.62
C PHE A 101 -14.14 11.44 -4.24
N THR A 102 -14.83 12.10 -3.31
CA THR A 102 -14.50 13.49 -2.95
C THR A 102 -13.61 13.55 -1.71
N MET A 103 -12.58 14.40 -1.79
CA MET A 103 -11.71 14.77 -0.67
C MET A 103 -11.74 16.28 -0.51
N THR A 104 -12.06 16.80 0.67
CA THR A 104 -12.06 18.23 0.96
C THR A 104 -11.04 18.54 2.04
N LEU A 105 -10.14 19.50 1.79
CA LEU A 105 -9.25 20.01 2.83
C LEU A 105 -10.06 20.88 3.81
N THR A 106 -10.11 20.49 5.07
CA THR A 106 -10.96 21.13 6.10
C THR A 106 -10.19 21.92 7.14
N ASP A 107 -8.94 21.54 7.41
CA ASP A 107 -8.05 22.22 8.36
C ASP A 107 -6.59 22.01 7.94
N ALA A 108 -5.69 22.89 8.38
CA ALA A 108 -4.26 22.75 8.18
C ALA A 108 -3.47 23.28 9.37
N GLY A 109 -2.50 22.48 9.80
CA GLY A 109 -1.48 22.85 10.75
C GLY A 109 -0.55 23.93 10.21
N ASN A 110 0.10 24.63 11.13
CA ASN A 110 1.01 25.71 10.83
C ASN A 110 2.43 25.36 11.31
N MET A 111 3.27 24.98 10.35
CA MET A 111 4.67 24.62 10.58
C MET A 111 5.50 25.72 11.27
N SER A 112 5.11 27.00 11.15
CA SER A 112 5.88 28.12 11.71
C SER A 112 5.67 28.32 13.21
N ASN A 113 4.52 27.89 13.74
CA ASN A 113 4.18 28.02 15.16
C ASN A 113 3.93 26.66 15.84
N GLY A 114 4.04 25.55 15.10
CA GLY A 114 3.91 24.17 15.61
C GLY A 114 2.48 23.74 15.93
N VAL A 115 1.47 24.53 15.58
CA VAL A 115 0.06 24.21 15.81
C VAL A 115 -0.39 23.20 14.77
N SER A 116 -0.90 22.03 15.20
CA SER A 116 -1.41 20.99 14.30
C SER A 116 -2.78 21.36 13.70
N ALA A 117 -3.22 20.62 12.68
CA ALA A 117 -4.63 20.54 12.33
C ALA A 117 -5.42 19.86 13.46
N THR A 118 -6.75 19.96 13.46
CA THR A 118 -7.59 19.45 14.57
C THR A 118 -7.34 17.98 14.91
N HIS A 119 -6.94 17.14 13.96
CA HIS A 119 -6.62 15.71 14.18
C HIS A 119 -5.13 15.44 14.44
N GLY A 120 -4.34 16.44 14.86
CA GLY A 120 -2.96 16.24 15.29
C GLY A 120 -1.95 16.02 14.16
N THR A 121 -2.32 16.29 12.91
CA THR A 121 -1.50 16.09 11.71
C THR A 121 -1.24 17.41 10.97
N TYR A 122 -0.63 17.33 9.78
CA TYR A 122 -0.39 18.54 8.99
C TYR A 122 -1.67 19.09 8.36
N ILE A 123 -2.58 18.24 7.90
CA ILE A 123 -3.87 18.64 7.32
C ILE A 123 -4.98 17.71 7.78
N ASP A 124 -6.21 18.21 7.78
CA ASP A 124 -7.42 17.40 7.95
C ASP A 124 -8.17 17.32 6.63
N ILE A 125 -8.46 16.09 6.20
CA ILE A 125 -9.22 15.81 4.99
C ILE A 125 -10.58 15.22 5.34
N LEU A 126 -11.64 15.72 4.71
CA LEU A 126 -12.98 15.15 4.74
C LEU A 126 -13.18 14.31 3.48
N LEU A 127 -13.34 13.00 3.66
CA LEU A 127 -13.69 12.06 2.61
C LEU A 127 -15.21 11.90 2.55
N ALA A 128 -15.75 11.91 1.33
CA ALA A 128 -17.17 11.69 1.11
C ALA A 128 -17.45 10.99 -0.24
N GLY A 129 -18.50 10.19 -0.27
CA GLY A 129 -18.95 9.47 -1.46
C GLY A 129 -18.29 8.10 -1.65
N ILE A 130 -17.71 7.54 -0.59
CA ILE A 130 -17.11 6.21 -0.59
C ILE A 130 -18.22 5.17 -0.34
N PRO A 131 -18.42 4.18 -1.23
CA PRO A 131 -19.39 3.11 -1.00
C PRO A 131 -19.03 2.26 0.23
N THR A 132 -20.00 1.56 0.79
CA THR A 132 -19.76 0.65 1.92
C THR A 132 -18.94 -0.57 1.52
N GLY A 133 -18.17 -1.13 2.47
CA GLY A 133 -17.45 -2.39 2.32
C GLY A 133 -15.96 -2.24 2.01
N TYR A 134 -15.48 -1.03 1.71
CA TYR A 134 -14.06 -0.73 1.59
C TYR A 134 -13.40 -0.51 2.97
N ASP A 135 -12.08 -0.63 3.01
CA ASP A 135 -11.26 -0.38 4.22
C ASP A 135 -11.14 1.11 4.54
N ILE A 136 -11.59 1.97 3.62
CA ILE A 136 -11.75 3.40 3.81
C ILE A 136 -13.22 3.79 3.80
N PHE A 137 -13.57 4.84 4.54
CA PHE A 137 -14.95 5.27 4.73
C PHE A 137 -15.09 6.79 4.78
N ASP A 138 -16.32 7.27 4.60
CA ASP A 138 -16.66 8.69 4.72
C ASP A 138 -16.37 9.20 6.13
N GLY A 139 -15.60 10.29 6.24
CA GLY A 139 -15.16 10.80 7.54
C GLY A 139 -14.09 11.88 7.43
N THR A 140 -13.76 12.51 8.56
CA THR A 140 -12.62 13.43 8.65
C THR A 140 -11.42 12.69 9.23
N PHE A 141 -10.27 12.84 8.59
CA PHE A 141 -9.04 12.18 8.96
C PHE A 141 -7.86 13.15 8.96
N GLY A 142 -6.94 12.95 9.89
CA GLY A 142 -5.63 13.56 9.83
C GLY A 142 -4.79 12.98 8.69
N SER A 143 -4.07 13.82 7.96
CA SER A 143 -3.26 13.47 6.82
C SER A 143 -2.00 14.34 6.74
N PHE A 144 -1.02 13.87 5.95
CA PHE A 144 0.23 14.55 5.70
C PHE A 144 0.36 14.92 4.23
N CYS A 145 1.08 16.00 3.98
CA CYS A 145 1.38 16.45 2.64
C CYS A 145 2.56 15.65 2.07
N GLY A 146 2.32 14.96 0.94
CA GLY A 146 3.33 14.16 0.26
C GLY A 146 4.19 14.92 -0.75
N ASP A 147 3.84 16.16 -1.07
CA ASP A 147 4.53 17.00 -2.05
C ASP A 147 4.56 18.45 -1.53
N LYS A 148 5.74 18.89 -1.07
CA LYS A 148 5.93 20.24 -0.53
C LYS A 148 5.80 21.33 -1.59
N ASN A 149 6.10 21.02 -2.85
CA ASN A 149 6.15 22.00 -3.93
C ASN A 149 4.75 22.26 -4.51
N GLN A 150 3.80 21.37 -4.25
CA GLN A 150 2.39 21.57 -4.59
C GLN A 150 1.63 22.20 -3.43
N ASN A 151 1.05 23.37 -3.71
CA ASN A 151 0.21 24.05 -2.74
C ASN A 151 -1.20 23.45 -2.80
N ILE A 152 -1.60 22.73 -1.75
CA ILE A 152 -2.99 22.29 -1.59
C ILE A 152 -3.85 23.46 -1.10
N ALA A 153 -4.94 23.72 -1.80
CA ALA A 153 -5.90 24.77 -1.44
C ALA A 153 -7.04 24.21 -0.59
N TYR A 154 -7.68 25.09 0.18
CA TYR A 154 -8.94 24.78 0.87
C TYR A 154 -10.08 24.65 -0.15
N GLN A 155 -10.17 23.50 -0.79
CA GLN A 155 -11.18 23.16 -1.77
C GLN A 155 -11.50 21.66 -1.74
N THR A 156 -12.51 21.30 -2.54
CA THR A 156 -12.87 19.90 -2.80
C THR A 156 -12.16 19.42 -4.05
N TYR A 157 -11.58 18.24 -3.96
CA TYR A 157 -10.89 17.51 -5.00
C TYR A 157 -11.68 16.24 -5.34
N ASN A 158 -11.63 15.85 -6.61
CA ASN A 158 -12.10 14.54 -7.04
C ASN A 158 -10.88 13.63 -7.14
N VAL A 159 -10.77 12.68 -6.22
CA VAL A 159 -9.55 11.89 -6.04
C VAL A 159 -9.79 10.43 -6.29
N LYS A 160 -8.71 9.74 -6.66
CA LYS A 160 -8.58 8.29 -6.52
C LYS A 160 -7.61 7.98 -5.39
N ILE A 161 -7.63 6.73 -4.93
CA ILE A 161 -6.74 6.23 -3.90
C ILE A 161 -5.88 5.09 -4.43
N ALA A 162 -4.63 5.02 -3.97
CA ALA A 162 -3.79 3.85 -4.15
C ALA A 162 -3.05 3.52 -2.83
N SER A 163 -2.68 2.26 -2.66
CA SER A 163 -1.89 1.80 -1.51
C SER A 163 -0.42 1.65 -1.90
N SER A 164 0.46 1.95 -0.96
CA SER A 164 1.90 1.67 -1.04
C SER A 164 2.23 0.18 -1.13
N LEU A 165 1.29 -0.71 -0.85
CA LEU A 165 1.46 -2.16 -0.98
C LEU A 165 1.36 -2.64 -2.43
N TYR A 166 0.93 -1.79 -3.35
CA TYR A 166 0.70 -2.14 -4.75
C TYR A 166 1.50 -1.22 -5.69
N PRO A 167 1.72 -1.64 -6.95
CA PRO A 167 2.30 -0.76 -7.95
C PRO A 167 1.54 0.56 -8.05
N LEU A 168 2.28 1.66 -8.04
CA LEU A 168 1.72 2.99 -8.20
C LEU A 168 0.97 3.11 -9.55
N PRO A 169 -0.21 3.76 -9.57
CA PRO A 169 -0.88 4.10 -10.81
C PRO A 169 0.03 4.85 -11.78
N ALA A 170 -0.06 4.50 -13.06
CA ALA A 170 0.72 5.17 -14.10
C ALA A 170 0.44 6.69 -14.11
N GLY A 171 1.51 7.49 -14.18
CA GLY A 171 1.44 8.96 -14.23
C GLY A 171 1.78 9.65 -12.91
N ILE A 172 1.76 8.94 -11.78
CA ILE A 172 2.25 9.46 -10.51
C ILE A 172 3.78 9.49 -10.54
N THR A 173 4.36 10.68 -10.44
CA THR A 173 5.82 10.89 -10.50
C THR A 173 6.39 11.69 -9.33
N GLN A 174 5.51 12.26 -8.50
CA GLN A 174 5.82 13.05 -7.30
C GLN A 174 6.42 12.19 -6.20
N ILE A 175 6.10 10.89 -6.20
CA ILE A 175 6.59 9.91 -5.23
C ILE A 175 6.92 8.60 -5.93
N THR A 176 7.99 7.95 -5.48
CA THR A 176 8.46 6.67 -6.00
C THR A 176 8.07 5.51 -5.07
N PRO A 177 8.03 4.25 -5.58
CA PRO A 177 7.79 3.08 -4.73
C PRO A 177 8.76 2.99 -3.55
N THR A 178 10.06 3.21 -3.79
CA THR A 178 11.07 3.19 -2.72
C THR A 178 10.82 4.26 -1.65
N GLN A 179 10.33 5.44 -2.02
CA GLN A 179 9.97 6.47 -1.04
C GLN A 179 8.75 6.07 -0.21
N LEU A 180 7.76 5.39 -0.80
CA LEU A 180 6.63 4.84 -0.05
C LEU A 180 7.06 3.74 0.92
N GLU A 181 7.99 2.85 0.52
CA GLU A 181 8.59 1.85 1.42
C GLU A 181 9.30 2.52 2.61
N GLN A 182 10.03 3.61 2.34
CA GLN A 182 10.70 4.40 3.39
C GLN A 182 9.70 5.09 4.33
N ILE A 183 8.60 5.64 3.81
CA ILE A 183 7.53 6.25 4.62
C ILE A 183 6.80 5.18 5.44
N ASN A 184 6.53 4.01 4.86
CA ASN A 184 5.99 2.85 5.57
C ASN A 184 6.91 2.43 6.73
N TYR A 185 8.21 2.30 6.48
CA TYR A 185 9.18 2.00 7.53
C TYR A 185 9.12 3.05 8.64
N MET A 186 9.12 4.32 8.27
CA MET A 186 9.07 5.44 9.20
C MET A 186 7.89 5.34 10.15
N PHE A 187 6.66 5.22 9.63
CA PHE A 187 5.44 5.18 10.45
C PHE A 187 5.38 3.97 11.38
N ASN A 188 5.78 2.80 10.88
CA ASN A 188 5.78 1.58 11.68
C ASN A 188 6.93 1.52 12.72
N ASN A 189 7.88 2.46 12.67
CA ASN A 189 9.00 2.55 13.61
C ASN A 189 9.03 3.86 14.41
N LEU A 190 7.98 4.68 14.36
CA LEU A 190 7.92 5.94 15.12
C LEU A 190 8.17 5.72 16.62
N HIS A 191 7.69 4.61 17.19
CA HIS A 191 7.87 4.26 18.60
C HIS A 191 9.34 4.15 19.05
N LEU A 192 10.31 4.07 18.13
CA LEU A 192 11.75 4.05 18.44
C LEU A 192 12.32 5.43 18.80
N TYR A 193 11.57 6.50 18.56
CA TYR A 193 12.04 7.88 18.71
C TYR A 193 11.52 8.54 19.99
N PRO A 194 12.33 9.38 20.66
CA PRO A 194 11.91 10.08 21.87
C PRO A 194 10.63 10.90 21.66
N GLY A 195 9.64 10.68 22.52
CA GLY A 195 8.33 11.35 22.47
C GLY A 195 7.25 10.58 21.71
N TYR A 196 7.60 9.53 20.96
CA TYR A 196 6.68 8.71 20.17
C TYR A 196 6.38 7.35 20.83
N GLU A 197 6.89 7.09 22.03
CA GLU A 197 6.85 5.76 22.67
C GLU A 197 5.44 5.30 23.04
N ALA A 198 4.51 6.22 23.18
CA ALA A 198 3.12 5.98 23.58
C ALA A 198 2.12 6.25 22.44
N ILE A 199 2.59 6.36 21.20
CA ILE A 199 1.69 6.49 20.06
C ILE A 199 0.92 5.20 19.94
N ASP A 200 -0.38 5.31 20.18
CA ASP A 200 -1.32 4.31 19.75
C ASP A 200 -1.46 4.50 18.26
N LEU A 201 -0.82 3.62 17.50
CA LEU A 201 -0.92 3.73 16.06
C LEU A 201 -2.39 3.57 15.63
N ASP A 202 -3.21 2.79 16.37
CA ASP A 202 -4.64 2.59 16.09
C ASP A 202 -5.48 3.87 16.24
N ASP A 203 -4.95 4.91 16.88
CA ASP A 203 -5.56 6.24 17.00
C ASP A 203 -4.56 7.34 16.61
N PHE A 204 -4.56 7.72 15.33
CA PHE A 204 -3.67 8.77 14.80
C PHE A 204 -3.87 10.15 15.41
N ASN A 205 -4.95 10.38 16.16
CA ASN A 205 -5.11 11.61 16.95
C ASN A 205 -4.11 11.67 18.13
N SER A 206 -3.31 10.62 18.34
CA SER A 206 -2.37 10.48 19.45
C SER A 206 -0.95 11.00 19.17
N ILE A 207 -0.60 11.44 17.95
CA ILE A 207 0.73 12.03 17.70
C ILE A 207 0.87 13.28 18.59
N PRO A 208 1.76 13.26 19.60
CA PRO A 208 1.80 14.35 20.58
C PRO A 208 2.24 15.65 19.92
N GLU A 209 1.61 16.78 20.25
CA GLU A 209 2.16 18.07 19.84
C GLU A 209 3.51 18.33 20.54
N PRO A 210 4.53 18.87 19.84
CA PRO A 210 4.55 19.35 18.44
C PRO A 210 5.13 18.32 17.43
N LEU A 211 5.17 17.04 17.77
CA LEU A 211 5.92 16.00 17.05
C LEU A 211 5.42 15.74 15.62
N TRP A 212 4.17 16.09 15.31
CA TRP A 212 3.64 16.05 13.94
C TRP A 212 4.50 16.83 12.93
N VAL A 213 5.17 17.91 13.37
CA VAL A 213 6.08 18.73 12.54
C VAL A 213 7.28 17.91 12.08
N ASP A 214 7.80 17.06 12.97
CA ASP A 214 8.94 16.20 12.67
C ASP A 214 8.54 15.11 11.66
N VAL A 215 7.35 14.53 11.81
CA VAL A 215 6.79 13.57 10.84
C VAL A 215 6.62 14.22 9.47
N GLN A 216 6.00 15.41 9.40
CA GLN A 216 5.80 16.11 8.13
C GLN A 216 7.13 16.50 7.46
N ASN A 217 8.11 16.97 8.23
CA ASN A 217 9.45 17.25 7.71
C ASN A 217 10.17 15.98 7.25
N ALA A 218 9.98 14.85 7.94
CA ALA A 218 10.57 13.58 7.53
C ALA A 218 10.01 13.11 6.19
N ILE A 219 8.70 13.22 5.98
CA ILE A 219 8.07 12.92 4.68
C ILE A 219 8.68 13.80 3.58
N TRP A 220 8.72 15.13 3.79
CA TRP A 220 9.32 16.05 2.81
C TRP A 220 10.80 15.79 2.53
N TYR A 221 11.53 15.27 3.51
CA TYR A 221 12.92 14.87 3.30
C TYR A 221 13.01 13.59 2.45
N ILE A 222 12.20 12.58 2.75
CA ILE A 222 12.16 11.30 2.01
C ILE A 222 11.78 11.53 0.54
N VAL A 223 10.76 12.36 0.28
CA VAL A 223 10.34 12.68 -1.10
C VAL A 223 11.33 13.60 -1.84
N GLY A 224 12.31 14.18 -1.13
CA GLY A 224 13.40 14.97 -1.71
C GLY A 224 13.13 16.48 -1.78
N ASP A 225 12.08 16.97 -1.13
CA ASP A 225 11.67 18.37 -1.14
C ASP A 225 12.44 19.27 -0.18
N ILE A 226 13.12 18.68 0.81
CA ILE A 226 14.04 19.39 1.70
C ILE A 226 15.37 18.66 1.82
N THR A 227 16.45 19.43 1.95
CA THR A 227 17.83 18.92 1.99
C THR A 227 18.40 18.78 3.39
N SER A 228 17.78 19.41 4.38
CA SER A 228 18.16 19.29 5.80
C SER A 228 17.14 18.42 6.50
N PRO A 229 17.49 17.17 6.88
CA PRO A 229 16.58 16.33 7.65
C PRO A 229 16.42 16.98 9.02
N ALA A 230 15.20 17.40 9.36
CA ALA A 230 14.93 17.93 10.69
C ALA A 230 14.85 16.83 11.77
N PRO A 231 14.57 15.55 11.46
CA PRO A 231 14.65 14.48 12.47
C PRO A 231 15.46 13.23 12.05
N ALA A 232 16.05 12.55 13.04
CA ALA A 232 16.69 11.24 12.90
C ALA A 232 15.78 10.20 12.21
N ILE A 233 14.48 10.33 12.45
CA ILE A 233 13.37 9.61 11.82
C ILE A 233 13.56 9.50 10.29
N ALA A 234 13.81 10.62 9.63
CA ALA A 234 13.93 10.65 8.17
C ALA A 234 15.22 9.95 7.69
N THR A 235 16.32 10.12 8.44
CA THR A 235 17.61 9.52 8.10
C THR A 235 17.53 8.00 8.18
N ASP A 236 16.98 7.47 9.27
CA ASP A 236 16.82 6.02 9.45
C ASP A 236 15.86 5.42 8.43
N ALA A 237 14.75 6.11 8.13
CA ALA A 237 13.82 5.69 7.09
C ALA A 237 14.52 5.59 5.73
N THR A 238 15.28 6.61 5.31
CA THR A 238 16.01 6.56 4.03
C THR A 238 17.10 5.49 3.98
N ALA A 239 17.72 5.17 5.13
CA ALA A 239 18.79 4.18 5.22
C ALA A 239 18.29 2.73 5.27
N ASN A 240 17.12 2.48 5.87
CA ASN A 240 16.65 1.13 6.19
C ASN A 240 15.31 0.76 5.55
N GLY A 241 14.57 1.73 5.03
CA GLY A 241 13.20 1.52 4.57
C GLY A 241 13.05 0.98 3.15
N ALA A 242 14.11 0.92 2.35
CA ALA A 242 14.03 0.33 1.01
C ALA A 242 13.72 -1.17 1.10
N GLY A 243 12.69 -1.62 0.39
CA GLY A 243 12.15 -2.99 0.45
C GLY A 243 11.26 -3.27 1.67
N TYR A 244 10.97 -2.26 2.50
CA TYR A 244 10.10 -2.44 3.66
C TYR A 244 8.64 -2.60 3.23
N THR A 245 8.02 -3.70 3.64
CA THR A 245 6.58 -3.95 3.50
C THR A 245 5.96 -4.03 4.89
N PRO A 246 4.97 -3.17 5.22
CA PRO A 246 4.23 -3.28 6.46
C PRO A 246 3.62 -4.67 6.65
N LEU A 247 3.69 -5.14 7.89
CA LEU A 247 3.04 -6.37 8.32
C LEU A 247 1.58 -6.07 8.70
N PRO A 248 0.63 -7.02 8.58
CA PRO A 248 -0.66 -6.96 9.24
C PRO A 248 -0.57 -6.52 10.72
N GLY A 249 -1.49 -5.63 11.12
CA GLY A 249 -1.40 -4.85 12.37
C GLY A 249 -0.49 -3.62 12.29
N GLY A 250 0.23 -3.44 11.17
CA GLY A 250 1.00 -2.25 10.85
C GLY A 250 0.22 -1.27 9.97
N TRP A 251 0.96 -0.33 9.38
CA TRP A 251 0.40 0.82 8.66
C TRP A 251 0.90 0.86 7.25
N ALA A 252 -0.02 0.87 6.29
CA ALA A 252 0.29 1.16 4.91
C ALA A 252 -0.01 2.63 4.60
N THR A 253 0.91 3.25 3.89
CA THR A 253 0.68 4.55 3.28
C THR A 253 -0.34 4.40 2.16
N VAL A 254 -1.38 5.21 2.18
CA VAL A 254 -2.30 5.40 1.06
C VAL A 254 -2.11 6.79 0.48
N ILE A 255 -2.21 6.88 -0.83
CA ILE A 255 -2.08 8.12 -1.57
C ILE A 255 -3.43 8.49 -2.18
N PHE A 256 -3.90 9.69 -1.89
CA PHE A 256 -4.96 10.31 -2.68
C PHE A 256 -4.31 11.10 -3.79
N TYR A 257 -4.76 10.90 -5.00
CA TYR A 257 -4.27 11.65 -6.14
C TYR A 257 -5.44 12.21 -6.94
N ASP A 258 -5.34 13.49 -7.26
CA ASP A 258 -6.32 14.18 -8.07
C ASP A 258 -6.35 13.57 -9.49
N VAL A 259 -7.54 13.29 -10.00
CA VAL A 259 -7.71 12.65 -11.33
C VAL A 259 -7.31 13.56 -12.50
N ASP A 260 -7.28 14.87 -12.28
CA ASP A 260 -7.01 15.90 -13.27
C ASP A 260 -5.59 16.48 -13.14
N THR A 261 -5.07 16.64 -11.92
CA THR A 261 -3.76 17.27 -11.66
C THR A 261 -2.67 16.32 -11.16
N TYR A 262 -3.02 15.12 -10.69
CA TYR A 262 -2.13 14.15 -10.03
C TYR A 262 -1.43 14.69 -8.77
N ASP A 263 -1.98 15.71 -8.12
CA ASP A 263 -1.47 16.19 -6.84
C ASP A 263 -1.66 15.11 -5.77
N VAL A 264 -0.61 14.79 -5.02
CA VAL A 264 -0.60 13.64 -4.10
C VAL A 264 -0.73 14.08 -2.64
N GLN A 265 -1.74 13.56 -1.95
CA GLN A 265 -1.86 13.64 -0.49
C GLN A 265 -1.62 12.27 0.11
N ILE A 266 -0.96 12.25 1.28
CA ILE A 266 -0.61 11.01 1.96
C ILE A 266 -1.45 10.87 3.21
N GLN A 267 -2.14 9.75 3.33
CA GLN A 267 -2.75 9.30 4.58
C GLN A 267 -2.19 7.93 4.92
N LEU A 268 -2.39 7.49 6.15
CA LEU A 268 -2.08 6.14 6.59
C LEU A 268 -3.37 5.37 6.79
N MET A 269 -3.29 4.10 6.47
CA MET A 269 -4.35 3.14 6.65
C MET A 269 -3.83 2.01 7.52
N PRO A 270 -4.55 1.65 8.60
CA PRO A 270 -4.23 0.44 9.34
C PRO A 270 -4.43 -0.76 8.43
N LEU A 271 -3.48 -1.70 8.48
CA LEU A 271 -3.66 -2.99 7.85
C LEU A 271 -4.38 -3.92 8.82
N ASP A 272 -5.54 -4.41 8.41
CA ASP A 272 -6.30 -5.38 9.19
C ASP A 272 -5.40 -6.60 9.52
N PRO A 273 -5.26 -6.98 10.81
CA PRO A 273 -4.47 -8.13 11.23
C PRO A 273 -4.98 -9.50 10.75
#